data_AF-A0A919Q2P0-F1
#
_entry.id   AF-A0A919Q2P0-F1
#
_cell.length_a   1.000
_cell.length_b   1.000
_cell.length_c   1.000
_cell.angle_alpha   90.00
_cell.angle_beta   90.00
_cell.angle_gamma   90.00
#
_symmetry.space_group_name_H-M   'P 1'
#
loop_
_entity.id
_entity.type
_entity.pdbx_description
1 polymer ?
#
loop_
_entity_poly.entity_id
_entity_poly.type
_entity_poly.pdbx_seq_one_letter_code
_entity_poly.pdbx_strand_id
1 'polypeptide(L)'
;MSLPGFPDPVDAKDTDRVIAHVDSVLERDGEMLVLRGSDLTLLSPLASALVATVRAREYSVGQLAARLSAQFGRPEGMDPGVAVRQVLGALQERGLIEVRPPRERPK
;
A
#
# COMPACT_ATOMS: atom_id res chain seq x y z
N MET A 1 12.23 5.81 12.01
CA MET A 1 11.34 5.36 13.10
C MET A 1 10.26 4.51 12.46
N SER A 2 10.00 3.32 12.99
CA SER A 2 9.02 2.35 12.48
C SER A 2 7.70 2.49 13.25
N LEU A 3 6.57 2.27 12.60
CA LEU A 3 5.24 2.17 13.23
C LEU A 3 5.23 0.95 14.18
N PRO A 4 4.82 1.11 15.44
CA PRO A 4 4.77 -0.01 16.39
C PRO A 4 3.77 -1.07 15.91
N GLY A 5 4.22 -2.33 15.87
CA GLY A 5 3.41 -3.47 15.41
C GLY A 5 3.31 -3.63 13.89
N PHE A 6 4.01 -2.81 13.11
CA PHE A 6 4.18 -3.01 11.67
C PHE A 6 5.53 -3.66 11.36
N PRO A 7 5.61 -4.43 10.25
CA PRO A 7 6.88 -4.94 9.77
C PRO A 7 7.82 -3.78 9.37
N ASP A 8 9.08 -4.16 9.14
CA ASP A 8 10.08 -3.21 8.68
C ASP A 8 9.66 -2.59 7.33
N PRO A 9 10.04 -1.33 7.08
CA PRO A 9 9.72 -0.68 5.80
C PRO A 9 10.34 -1.47 4.64
N VAL A 10 9.58 -1.68 3.59
CA VAL A 10 10.12 -2.24 2.35
C VAL A 10 11.21 -1.31 1.81
N ASP A 11 12.33 -1.88 1.37
CA ASP A 11 13.40 -1.15 0.66
C ASP A 11 12.94 -0.80 -0.77
N ALA A 12 12.12 0.25 -0.85
CA ALA A 12 11.50 0.74 -2.08
C ALA A 12 11.76 2.24 -2.26
N LYS A 13 12.04 2.64 -3.49
CA LYS A 13 12.24 4.05 -3.88
C LYS A 13 10.90 4.73 -4.14
N ASP A 14 10.86 6.05 -4.02
CA ASP A 14 9.63 6.83 -4.29
C ASP A 14 9.11 6.72 -5.71
N THR A 15 9.99 6.35 -6.64
CA THR A 15 9.70 6.11 -8.06
C THR A 15 9.19 4.71 -8.35
N ASP A 16 9.36 3.77 -7.42
CA ASP A 16 8.91 2.40 -7.59
C ASP A 16 7.38 2.36 -7.59
N ARG A 17 6.82 1.47 -8.41
CA ARG A 17 5.39 1.33 -8.62
C ARG A 17 4.82 0.24 -7.74
N VAL A 18 3.64 0.50 -7.21
CA VAL A 18 2.87 -0.50 -6.47
C VAL A 18 1.79 -1.06 -7.40
N ILE A 19 1.63 -2.38 -7.36
CA ILE A 19 0.63 -3.14 -8.11
C ILE A 19 -0.18 -3.95 -7.09
N ALA A 20 -1.50 -3.97 -7.24
CA ALA A 20 -2.38 -4.75 -6.38
C ALA A 20 -2.67 -6.13 -7.00
N HIS A 21 -2.65 -7.15 -6.16
CA HIS A 21 -2.90 -8.55 -6.49
C HIS A 21 -4.06 -9.06 -5.64
N VAL A 22 -5.29 -8.76 -6.08
CA VAL A 22 -6.51 -9.12 -5.37
C VAL A 22 -7.51 -9.75 -6.34
N ASP A 23 -8.17 -10.81 -5.92
CA ASP A 23 -9.07 -11.57 -6.80
C ASP A 23 -10.50 -11.04 -6.67
N SER A 24 -10.91 -10.70 -5.44
CA SER A 24 -12.19 -10.07 -5.15
C SER A 24 -12.10 -9.20 -3.90
N VAL A 25 -13.02 -8.24 -3.79
CA VAL A 25 -13.12 -7.33 -2.66
C VAL A 25 -14.58 -7.12 -2.24
N LEU A 26 -14.80 -6.95 -0.95
CA LEU A 26 -16.03 -6.44 -0.38
C LEU A 26 -15.68 -5.19 0.44
N GLU A 27 -16.30 -4.05 0.12
CA GLU A 27 -16.02 -2.77 0.76
C GLU A 27 -17.23 -2.35 1.61
N ARG A 28 -16.98 -1.96 2.87
CA ARG A 28 -18.01 -1.47 3.79
C ARG A 28 -17.40 -0.54 4.84
N ASP A 29 -18.03 0.62 5.05
CA ASP A 29 -17.67 1.57 6.11
C ASP A 29 -16.18 1.99 6.11
N GLY A 30 -15.55 2.03 4.92
CA GLY A 30 -14.14 2.39 4.73
C GLY A 30 -13.15 1.25 4.94
N GLU A 31 -13.63 0.07 5.35
CA GLU A 31 -12.87 -1.17 5.45
C GLU A 31 -13.08 -2.03 4.20
N MET A 32 -12.14 -2.93 3.96
CA MET A 32 -12.14 -3.82 2.81
C MET A 32 -11.80 -5.24 3.25
N LEU A 33 -12.70 -6.18 2.93
CA LEU A 33 -12.39 -7.61 3.00
C LEU A 33 -11.88 -8.05 1.63
N VAL A 34 -10.67 -8.58 1.58
CA VAL A 34 -9.97 -8.93 0.34
C VAL A 34 -9.78 -10.44 0.25
N LEU A 35 -10.09 -10.99 -0.92
CA LEU A 35 -9.80 -12.38 -1.27
C LEU A 35 -8.56 -12.45 -2.17
N ARG A 36 -7.62 -13.32 -1.80
CA ARG A 36 -6.47 -13.69 -2.63
C ARG A 36 -6.20 -15.18 -2.52
N GLY A 37 -6.37 -15.91 -3.62
CA GLY A 37 -6.39 -17.37 -3.60
C GLY A 37 -7.50 -17.89 -2.69
N SER A 38 -7.13 -18.62 -1.64
CA SER A 38 -8.04 -19.10 -0.60
C SER A 38 -8.11 -18.21 0.64
N ASP A 39 -7.32 -17.13 0.68
CA ASP A 39 -7.12 -16.36 1.90
C ASP A 39 -8.00 -15.11 1.91
N LEU A 40 -8.72 -14.93 3.02
CA LEU A 40 -9.54 -13.75 3.29
C LEU A 40 -8.85 -12.86 4.34
N THR A 41 -8.60 -11.61 3.96
CA THR A 41 -7.96 -10.63 4.85
C THR A 41 -8.84 -9.41 5.01
N LEU A 42 -9.20 -9.08 6.26
CA LEU A 42 -9.81 -7.79 6.58
C LEU A 42 -8.72 -6.73 6.68
N LEU A 43 -8.86 -5.66 5.89
CA LEU A 43 -7.93 -4.55 5.85
C LEU A 43 -8.43 -3.39 6.71
N SER A 44 -7.50 -2.75 7.41
CA SER A 44 -7.75 -1.48 8.09
C SER A 44 -8.17 -0.40 7.08
N PRO A 45 -8.77 0.72 7.52
CA PRO A 45 -9.15 1.80 6.61
C PRO A 45 -8.00 2.35 5.77
N LEU A 46 -6.80 2.47 6.36
CA LEU A 46 -5.60 2.93 5.65
C LEU A 46 -5.15 1.93 4.57
N ALA A 47 -5.09 0.64 4.92
CA ALA A 47 -4.72 -0.41 3.97
C ALA A 47 -5.76 -0.56 2.86
N SER A 48 -7.04 -0.43 3.19
CA SER A 48 -8.16 -0.44 2.25
C SER A 48 -8.04 0.69 1.23
N ALA A 49 -7.78 1.91 1.68
CA ALA A 49 -7.60 3.06 0.79
C ALA A 49 -6.38 2.90 -0.14
N LEU A 50 -5.28 2.32 0.36
CA LEU A 50 -4.10 2.01 -0.43
C LEU A 50 -4.42 0.99 -1.51
N VAL A 51 -4.99 -0.17 -1.14
CA VAL A 51 -5.35 -1.23 -2.09
C VAL A 51 -6.37 -0.74 -3.11
N ALA A 52 -7.42 -0.02 -2.69
CA ALA A 52 -8.40 0.57 -3.60
C ALA A 52 -7.74 1.52 -4.61
N THR A 53 -6.82 2.38 -4.13
CA THR A 53 -6.10 3.34 -4.97
C THR A 53 -5.26 2.63 -6.03
N VAL A 54 -4.47 1.63 -5.63
CA VAL A 54 -3.55 0.91 -6.52
C VAL A 54 -4.29 -0.02 -7.48
N ARG A 55 -5.42 -0.60 -7.05
CA ARG A 55 -6.27 -1.45 -7.90
C ARG A 55 -6.86 -0.66 -9.08
N ALA A 56 -7.18 0.61 -8.89
CA ALA A 56 -7.72 1.47 -9.95
C ALA A 56 -6.68 1.85 -11.00
N ARG A 57 -5.41 2.07 -10.59
CA ARG A 57 -4.27 2.31 -11.48
C ARG A 57 -2.94 2.17 -10.70
N GLU A 58 -1.85 1.91 -11.41
CA GLU A 58 -0.51 1.94 -10.81
C GLU A 58 -0.17 3.33 -10.26
N TYR A 59 0.40 3.37 -9.05
CA TYR A 59 0.95 4.58 -8.43
C TYR A 59 2.37 4.32 -7.99
N SER A 60 3.19 5.38 -7.97
CA SER A 60 4.49 5.30 -7.31
C SER A 60 4.35 5.37 -5.78
N VAL A 61 5.34 4.86 -5.05
CA VAL A 61 5.37 4.92 -3.57
C VAL A 61 5.23 6.37 -3.08
N GLY A 62 5.96 7.31 -3.68
CA GLY A 62 5.87 8.73 -3.33
C GLY A 62 4.49 9.33 -3.60
N GLN A 63 3.83 8.94 -4.69
CA GLN A 63 2.47 9.37 -4.99
C GLN A 63 1.45 8.83 -3.99
N LEU A 64 1.62 7.57 -3.55
CA LEU A 64 0.79 6.98 -2.50
C LEU A 64 0.99 7.70 -1.17
N ALA A 65 2.23 7.99 -0.78
CA ALA A 65 2.52 8.74 0.44
C ALA A 65 1.85 10.13 0.44
N ALA A 66 1.94 10.86 -0.66
CA ALA A 66 1.26 12.15 -0.80
C ALA A 66 -0.26 12.02 -0.71
N ARG A 67 -0.85 11.04 -1.41
CA ARG A 67 -2.31 10.83 -1.44
C ARG A 67 -2.85 10.39 -0.08
N LEU A 68 -2.23 9.41 0.56
CA LEU A 68 -2.65 8.91 1.86
C LEU A 68 -2.47 9.96 2.94
N SER A 69 -1.41 10.78 2.88
CA SER A 69 -1.24 11.91 3.79
C SER A 69 -2.34 12.96 3.62
N ALA A 70 -2.79 13.21 2.39
CA ALA A 70 -3.88 14.14 2.13
C ALA A 70 -5.23 13.61 2.65
N GLN A 71 -5.42 12.29 2.69
CA GLN A 71 -6.67 11.66 3.11
C GLN A 71 -6.73 11.40 4.63
N PHE A 72 -5.65 10.93 5.24
CA PHE A 72 -5.60 10.49 6.65
C PHE A 72 -4.79 11.43 7.55
N GLY A 73 -4.18 12.47 6.99
CA GLY A 73 -3.23 13.31 7.71
C GLY A 73 -1.80 12.75 7.67
N ARG A 74 -0.84 13.57 8.11
CA ARG A 74 0.57 13.15 8.21
C ARG A 74 0.78 12.41 9.53
N PRO A 75 1.56 11.32 9.54
CA PRO A 75 1.95 10.65 10.78
C PRO A 75 2.83 11.57 11.63
N GLU A 76 2.58 11.61 12.95
CA GLU A 76 3.36 12.40 13.88
C GLU A 76 4.77 11.83 14.06
N GLY A 77 5.79 12.68 13.97
CA GLY A 77 7.19 12.29 14.22
C GLY A 77 7.79 11.30 13.22
N MET A 78 7.13 11.05 12.09
CA MET A 78 7.57 10.09 11.07
C MET A 78 7.43 10.66 9.65
N ASP A 79 8.37 10.28 8.79
CA ASP A 79 8.26 10.56 7.36
C ASP A 79 7.09 9.75 6.74
N PRO A 80 6.16 10.38 6.00
CA PRO A 80 5.05 9.67 5.36
C PRO A 80 5.49 8.56 4.40
N GLY A 81 6.63 8.72 3.73
CA GLY A 81 7.19 7.69 2.84
C GLY A 81 7.60 6.46 3.62
N VAL A 82 8.23 6.61 4.78
CA VAL A 82 8.56 5.50 5.69
C VAL A 82 7.30 4.79 6.16
N ALA A 83 6.29 5.54 6.63
CA ALA A 83 5.03 4.96 7.10
C ALA A 83 4.34 4.14 5.99
N VAL A 84 4.27 4.68 4.76
CA VAL A 84 3.70 3.94 3.62
C VAL A 84 4.51 2.68 3.31
N ARG A 85 5.85 2.75 3.27
CA ARG A 85 6.68 1.56 3.01
C ARG A 85 6.48 0.44 4.04
N GLN A 86 6.13 0.76 5.29
CA GLN A 86 5.76 -0.26 6.28
C GLN A 86 4.40 -0.90 6.02
N VAL A 87 3.41 -0.10 5.64
CA VAL A 87 2.10 -0.63 5.22
C VAL A 87 2.26 -1.50 3.98
N LEU A 88 3.10 -1.08 3.02
CA LEU A 88 3.44 -1.90 1.85
C LEU A 88 4.08 -3.23 2.27
N GLY A 89 4.98 -3.24 3.25
CA GLY A 89 5.58 -4.47 3.78
C GLY A 89 4.53 -5.46 4.28
N ALA A 90 3.62 -4.98 5.13
CA ALA A 90 2.53 -5.80 5.65
C ALA A 90 1.61 -6.37 4.54
N LEU A 91 1.34 -5.60 3.50
CA LEU A 91 0.50 -6.04 2.38
C LEU A 91 1.25 -7.00 1.44
N GLN A 92 2.56 -6.80 1.25
CA GLN A 92 3.42 -7.63 0.42
C GLN A 92 3.66 -9.01 1.06
N GLU A 93 3.85 -9.07 2.38
CA GLU A 93 3.92 -10.34 3.13
C GLU A 93 2.67 -11.21 2.94
N ARG A 94 1.51 -10.56 2.75
CA ARG A 94 0.21 -11.21 2.48
C ARG A 94 -0.04 -11.47 0.99
N GLY A 95 0.91 -11.13 0.11
CA GLY A 95 0.78 -11.30 -1.34
C GLY A 95 -0.32 -10.44 -1.98
N LEU A 96 -0.80 -9.40 -1.30
CA LEU A 96 -1.88 -8.52 -1.78
C LEU A 96 -1.38 -7.40 -2.69
N ILE A 97 -0.08 -7.11 -2.65
CA ILE A 97 0.56 -6.13 -3.51
C ILE A 97 1.94 -6.61 -3.93
N GLU A 98 2.51 -5.90 -4.89
CA GLU A 98 3.90 -6.01 -5.29
C GLU A 98 4.48 -4.63 -5.58
N VAL A 99 5.73 -4.41 -5.19
CA VAL A 99 6.48 -3.20 -5.52
C VAL A 99 7.51 -3.52 -6.61
N ARG A 100 7.49 -2.77 -7.70
CA ARG A 100 8.40 -2.96 -8.84
C ARG A 100 9.13 -1.66 -9.19
N PRO A 101 10.35 -1.75 -9.74
CA PRO A 101 11.02 -0.58 -10.32
C PRO A 101 10.13 0.12 -11.36
N PRO A 102 10.30 1.43 -11.59
CA PRO A 102 9.62 2.12 -12.68
C PRO A 102 9.97 1.43 -14.00
N ARG A 103 8.97 1.15 -14.85
CA ARG A 103 9.22 0.62 -16.19
C ARG A 103 10.13 1.59 -16.95
N GLU A 104 11.33 1.14 -17.31
CA GLU A 104 12.15 1.83 -18.29
C GLU A 104 11.37 1.86 -19.61
N ARG A 105 11.13 3.05 -20.17
CA ARG A 105 10.66 3.12 -21.56
C ARG A 105 11.83 2.66 -22.43
N PRO A 106 11.69 1.65 -23.30
CA PRO A 106 12.69 1.41 -24.33
C PRO A 106 12.80 2.70 -25.16
N LYS A 107 14.04 3.15 -25.37
CA LYS A 107 14.35 4.29 -26.23
C LYS A 107 13.99 4.00 -27.68
#